data_AF-A0A402AHT7-F1
#
_entry.id   AF-A0A402AHT7-F1
#
_cell.length_a   1.000
_cell.length_b   1.000
_cell.length_c   1.000
_cell.angle_alpha   90.00
_cell.angle_beta   90.00
_cell.angle_gamma   90.00
#
_symmetry.space_group_name_H-M   'P 1'
#
loop_
_entity.id
_entity.type
_entity.pdbx_description
1 polymer ?
#
loop_
_entity_poly.entity_id
_entity_poly.type
_entity_poly.pdbx_seq_one_letter_code
_entity_poly.pdbx_strand_id
1 'polypeptide(L)'
;MQLDLLDLASLIHSSASTFSLIAQRLRCVEIDNRDFETVIRQHQKPRTLFYVDPPYLGVEDYYKRIDGTFTFADHERLAAVLNATPSFVMLSYYEHPQLEIWYPPEKWRRVRWETVKHSQRTKGTRDRVTELLLCNYPPMVSSLQLWQ
;
A
#
# COMPACT_ATOMS: atom_id res chain seq x y z
N MET A 1 -27.70 27.34 -6.26
CA MET A 1 -26.33 27.79 -6.57
C MET A 1 -26.04 27.33 -7.99
N GLN A 2 -26.10 28.24 -8.96
CA GLN A 2 -26.03 27.94 -10.39
C GLN A 2 -24.56 28.15 -10.79
N LEU A 3 -23.86 27.08 -11.18
CA LEU A 3 -22.47 27.17 -11.66
C LEU A 3 -22.45 27.99 -12.96
N ASP A 4 -21.53 28.94 -13.06
CA ASP A 4 -21.29 29.75 -14.25
C ASP A 4 -20.78 28.86 -15.40
N LEU A 5 -21.14 29.18 -16.64
CA LEU A 5 -20.67 28.49 -17.85
C LEU A 5 -19.14 28.52 -17.94
N LEU A 6 -18.51 29.57 -17.43
CA LEU A 6 -17.04 29.72 -17.35
C LEU A 6 -16.42 28.77 -16.30
N ASP A 7 -17.10 28.55 -15.17
CA ASP A 7 -16.68 27.58 -14.15
C ASP A 7 -16.80 26.14 -14.68
N LEU A 8 -17.88 25.85 -15.42
CA LEU A 8 -18.10 24.55 -16.04
C LEU A 8 -17.04 24.25 -17.11
N ALA A 9 -16.72 25.23 -17.97
CA ALA A 9 -15.67 25.09 -18.99
C ALA A 9 -14.28 24.86 -18.37
N SER A 10 -13.97 25.58 -17.30
CA SER A 10 -12.70 25.42 -16.57
C SER A 10 -12.60 24.05 -15.86
N LEU A 11 -13.71 23.57 -15.29
CA LEU A 11 -13.82 22.24 -14.67
C LEU A 11 -13.66 21.10 -15.69
N ILE A 12 -14.26 21.24 -16.88
CA ILE A 12 -14.12 20.25 -17.97
C ILE A 12 -12.69 20.25 -18.50
N HIS A 13 -12.06 21.43 -18.66
CA HIS A 13 -10.68 21.54 -19.13
C HIS A 13 -9.67 20.94 -18.14
N SER A 14 -9.84 21.16 -16.83
CA SER A 14 -9.01 20.55 -15.79
C SER A 14 -9.20 19.03 -15.71
N SER A 15 -10.43 18.55 -15.91
CA SER A 15 -10.74 17.12 -15.94
C SER A 15 -10.14 16.44 -17.17
N ALA A 16 -10.22 17.06 -18.35
CA ALA A 16 -9.66 16.51 -19.60
C ALA A 16 -8.12 16.44 -19.60
N SER A 17 -7.46 17.46 -19.05
CA SER A 17 -5.99 17.44 -18.84
C SER A 17 -5.58 16.39 -17.80
N THR A 18 -6.40 16.18 -16.76
CA THR A 18 -6.22 15.09 -15.80
C THR A 18 -6.28 13.71 -16.47
N PHE A 19 -7.23 13.48 -17.39
CA PHE A 19 -7.29 12.21 -18.14
C PHE A 19 -6.05 11.97 -19.00
N SER A 20 -5.54 13.01 -19.67
CA SER A 20 -4.31 12.89 -20.46
C SER A 20 -3.11 12.52 -19.60
N LEU A 21 -2.99 13.15 -18.42
CA LEU A 21 -1.93 12.83 -17.45
C LEU A 21 -2.05 11.41 -16.90
N ILE A 22 -3.27 10.96 -16.54
CA ILE A 22 -3.51 9.60 -16.07
C ILE A 22 -3.17 8.59 -17.16
N ALA A 23 -3.69 8.80 -18.38
CA ALA A 23 -3.40 7.95 -19.53
C ALA A 23 -1.90 7.84 -19.77
N GLN A 24 -1.17 8.97 -19.68
CA GLN A 24 0.29 9.01 -19.77
C GLN A 24 0.98 8.15 -18.70
N ARG A 25 0.54 8.24 -17.44
CA ARG A 25 1.11 7.46 -16.33
C ARG A 25 0.80 5.96 -16.45
N LEU A 26 -0.35 5.60 -17.02
CA LEU A 26 -0.78 4.21 -17.18
C LEU A 26 -0.26 3.52 -18.45
N ARG A 27 0.44 4.24 -19.35
CA ARG A 27 0.91 3.66 -20.64
C ARG A 27 1.73 2.38 -20.51
N CYS A 28 2.45 2.21 -19.40
CA CYS A 28 3.30 1.05 -19.15
C CYS A 28 2.82 0.25 -17.93
N VAL A 29 1.53 0.32 -17.61
CA VAL A 29 0.92 -0.36 -16.47
C VAL A 29 0.07 -1.52 -16.98
N GLU A 30 0.33 -2.71 -16.44
CA GLU A 30 -0.58 -3.85 -16.53
C GLU A 30 -1.52 -3.81 -15.34
N ILE A 31 -2.83 -3.93 -15.59
CA ILE A 31 -3.86 -3.96 -14.55
C ILE A 31 -4.35 -5.39 -14.42
N ASP A 32 -4.41 -5.84 -13.17
CA ASP A 32 -4.73 -7.22 -12.84
C ASP A 32 -5.77 -7.28 -11.73
N ASN A 33 -6.71 -8.22 -11.87
CA ASN A 33 -7.73 -8.53 -10.87
C ASN A 33 -7.68 -10.04 -10.58
N ARG A 34 -6.63 -10.44 -9.87
CA ARG A 34 -6.34 -11.82 -9.48
C ARG A 34 -5.88 -11.85 -8.02
N ASP A 35 -5.92 -13.05 -7.43
CA ASP A 35 -5.37 -13.29 -6.11
C ASP A 35 -3.88 -12.89 -6.03
N PHE A 36 -3.50 -12.26 -4.93
CA PHE A 36 -2.16 -11.70 -4.74
C PHE A 36 -1.06 -12.74 -4.93
N GLU A 37 -1.29 -13.99 -4.55
CA GLU A 37 -0.30 -15.05 -4.62
C GLU A 37 0.03 -15.36 -6.09
N THR A 38 -1.00 -15.38 -6.95
CA THR A 38 -0.84 -15.59 -8.39
C THR A 38 -0.02 -14.47 -9.02
N VAL A 39 -0.34 -13.21 -8.68
CA VAL A 39 0.38 -12.03 -9.20
C VAL A 39 1.84 -12.06 -8.77
N ILE A 40 2.11 -12.26 -7.47
CA ILE A 40 3.49 -12.28 -6.96
C ILE A 40 4.28 -13.41 -7.62
N ARG A 41 3.72 -14.61 -7.73
CA ARG A 41 4.40 -15.76 -8.36
C ARG A 41 4.69 -15.54 -9.84
N GLN A 42 3.82 -14.84 -10.56
CA GLN A 42 4.02 -14.55 -11.99
C GLN A 42 5.08 -13.46 -12.22
N HIS A 43 5.10 -12.42 -11.38
CA HIS A 43 5.96 -11.24 -11.60
C HIS A 43 7.27 -11.25 -10.79
N GLN A 44 7.47 -12.24 -9.91
CA GLN A 44 8.69 -12.33 -9.10
C GLN A 44 9.94 -12.53 -9.96
N LYS A 45 10.86 -11.57 -9.88
CA LYS A 45 12.18 -11.60 -10.50
C LYS A 45 13.18 -10.90 -9.55
N PRO A 46 14.49 -11.21 -9.63
CA PRO A 46 15.50 -10.58 -8.77
C PRO A 46 15.59 -9.05 -8.85
N ARG A 47 15.02 -8.42 -9.90
CA ARG A 47 14.99 -6.97 -10.09
C ARG A 47 13.61 -6.34 -9.93
N THR A 48 12.60 -7.11 -9.55
CA THR A 48 11.25 -6.61 -9.28
C THR A 48 11.19 -6.06 -7.85
N LEU A 49 10.52 -4.93 -7.67
CA LEU A 49 10.11 -4.41 -6.36
C LEU A 49 8.60 -4.53 -6.25
N PHE A 50 8.13 -5.27 -5.26
CA PHE A 50 6.73 -5.30 -4.87
C PHE A 50 6.49 -4.26 -3.78
N TYR A 51 5.56 -3.34 -4.04
CA TYR A 51 4.90 -2.59 -2.99
C TYR A 51 3.61 -3.32 -2.63
N VAL A 52 3.44 -3.66 -1.35
CA VAL A 52 2.33 -4.50 -0.87
C VAL A 52 1.61 -3.75 0.24
N ASP A 53 0.32 -3.55 0.07
CA ASP A 53 -0.55 -2.81 1.00
C ASP A 53 -1.83 -3.62 1.25
N PRO A 54 -1.75 -4.72 2.03
CA PRO A 54 -2.91 -5.57 2.29
C PRO A 54 -3.83 -4.90 3.31
N PRO A 55 -5.12 -5.29 3.40
CA PRO A 55 -5.96 -4.91 4.53
C PRO A 55 -5.28 -5.32 5.84
N TYR A 56 -5.06 -4.40 6.79
CA TYR A 56 -4.26 -4.73 7.98
C TYR A 56 -5.02 -5.59 9.00
N LEU A 57 -4.30 -6.52 9.64
CA LEU A 57 -4.82 -7.40 10.69
C LEU A 57 -5.35 -6.58 11.87
N GLY A 58 -6.53 -6.95 12.35
CA GLY A 58 -7.19 -6.30 13.50
C GLY A 58 -7.89 -4.97 13.18
N VAL A 59 -7.83 -4.47 11.94
CA VAL A 59 -8.70 -3.39 11.42
C VAL A 59 -9.64 -3.88 10.32
N GLU A 60 -9.77 -5.20 10.19
CA GLU A 60 -10.68 -5.90 9.27
C GLU A 60 -12.13 -5.40 9.42
N ASP A 61 -12.50 -4.92 10.61
CA ASP A 61 -13.77 -4.28 10.93
C ASP A 61 -14.12 -3.08 10.04
N TYR A 62 -13.12 -2.36 9.51
CA TYR A 62 -13.34 -1.27 8.55
C TYR A 62 -13.78 -1.77 7.17
N TYR A 63 -13.47 -3.04 6.85
CA TYR A 63 -13.75 -3.71 5.58
C TYR A 63 -14.89 -4.74 5.67
N LYS A 64 -15.47 -4.96 6.86
CA LYS A 64 -16.61 -5.88 7.13
C LYS A 64 -17.87 -5.68 6.27
N ARG A 65 -17.91 -4.67 5.41
CA ARG A 65 -19.03 -4.42 4.48
C ARG A 65 -18.84 -5.08 3.11
N ILE A 66 -17.75 -5.83 2.91
CA ILE A 66 -17.46 -6.56 1.68
C ILE A 66 -17.32 -8.05 2.02
N ASP A 67 -18.19 -8.89 1.44
CA ASP A 67 -18.04 -10.34 1.47
C ASP A 67 -16.68 -10.74 0.85
N GLY A 68 -15.92 -11.64 1.47
CA GLY A 68 -14.56 -12.00 1.01
C GLY A 68 -13.44 -11.17 1.65
N THR A 69 -13.61 -10.82 2.93
CA THR A 69 -12.64 -10.06 3.73
C THR A 69 -11.31 -10.82 3.83
N PHE A 70 -10.19 -10.12 3.69
CA PHE A 70 -8.85 -10.69 3.81
C PHE A 70 -8.68 -11.32 5.19
N THR A 71 -8.52 -12.64 5.24
CA THR A 71 -8.56 -13.40 6.49
C THR A 71 -7.18 -13.48 7.14
N PHE A 72 -7.14 -13.92 8.40
CA PHE A 72 -5.89 -14.31 9.05
C PHE A 72 -5.09 -15.34 8.22
N ALA A 73 -5.78 -16.32 7.61
CA ALA A 73 -5.14 -17.31 6.75
C ALA A 73 -4.58 -16.68 5.46
N ASP A 74 -5.20 -15.63 4.93
CA ASP A 74 -4.66 -14.88 3.80
C ASP A 74 -3.41 -14.08 4.19
N HIS A 75 -3.34 -13.58 5.43
CA HIS A 75 -2.10 -13.00 5.96
C HIS A 75 -0.98 -14.03 6.05
N GLU A 76 -1.27 -15.26 6.47
CA GLU A 76 -0.27 -16.34 6.49
C GLU A 76 0.19 -16.72 5.08
N ARG A 77 -0.74 -16.84 4.13
CA ARG A 77 -0.45 -17.07 2.70
C ARG A 77 0.44 -15.96 2.14
N LEU A 78 0.12 -14.70 2.44
CA LEU A 78 0.89 -13.54 2.01
C LEU A 78 2.31 -13.57 2.61
N ALA A 79 2.43 -13.80 3.92
CA ALA A 79 3.72 -13.92 4.57
C ALA A 79 4.57 -15.04 3.95
N ALA A 80 3.97 -16.19 3.65
CA ALA A 80 4.68 -17.31 3.03
C ALA A 80 5.24 -16.94 1.64
N VAL A 81 4.43 -16.32 0.77
CA VAL A 81 4.89 -15.97 -0.60
C VAL A 81 5.91 -14.84 -0.59
N LEU A 82 5.74 -13.82 0.26
CA LEU A 82 6.69 -12.70 0.39
C LEU A 82 8.01 -13.12 1.00
N ASN A 83 8.02 -14.15 1.85
CA ASN A 83 9.26 -14.72 2.33
C ASN A 83 9.94 -15.63 1.29
N ALA A 84 9.19 -16.29 0.41
CA ALA A 84 9.78 -17.18 -0.59
C ALA A 84 10.31 -16.45 -1.83
N THR A 85 9.86 -15.22 -2.09
CA THR A 85 10.17 -14.52 -3.34
C THR A 85 11.64 -14.06 -3.44
N PRO A 86 12.27 -14.15 -4.64
CA PRO A 86 13.59 -13.57 -4.89
C PRO A 86 13.54 -12.04 -5.12
N SER A 87 12.34 -11.45 -5.16
CA SER A 87 12.13 -10.02 -5.40
C SER A 87 12.32 -9.18 -4.16
N PHE A 88 12.50 -7.88 -4.37
CA PHE A 88 12.43 -6.90 -3.29
C PHE A 88 10.97 -6.67 -2.90
N VAL A 89 10.71 -6.50 -1.61
CA VAL A 89 9.38 -6.28 -1.06
C VAL A 89 9.42 -5.12 -0.08
N MET A 90 8.47 -4.21 -0.25
CA MET A 90 8.14 -3.11 0.63
C MET A 90 6.68 -3.25 1.06
N LEU A 91 6.46 -3.66 2.31
CA LEU A 91 5.14 -3.98 2.86
C LEU A 91 4.74 -2.92 3.90
N SER A 92 3.61 -2.25 3.66
CA SER A 92 2.98 -1.34 4.63
C SER A 92 2.12 -2.11 5.63
N TYR A 93 2.15 -1.72 6.91
CA TYR A 93 1.34 -2.30 7.97
C TYR A 93 1.23 -1.39 9.20
N TYR A 94 0.31 -1.69 10.12
CA TYR A 94 0.39 -1.22 11.51
C TYR A 94 1.24 -2.15 12.38
N GLU A 95 1.74 -1.67 13.52
CA GLU A 95 2.45 -2.55 14.44
C GLU A 95 1.51 -3.62 15.02
N HIS A 96 1.89 -4.89 14.90
CA HIS A 96 1.14 -6.04 15.43
C HIS A 96 2.09 -7.18 15.83
N PRO A 97 1.91 -7.84 16.99
CA PRO A 97 2.82 -8.89 17.47
C PRO A 97 3.06 -10.02 16.46
N GLN A 98 2.02 -10.40 15.71
CA GLN A 98 2.09 -11.45 14.69
C GLN A 98 3.12 -11.15 13.58
N LEU A 99 3.43 -9.88 13.31
CA LEU A 99 4.42 -9.51 12.29
C LEU A 99 5.84 -9.92 12.69
N GLU A 100 6.14 -10.03 13.99
CA GLU A 100 7.43 -10.52 14.47
C GLU A 100 7.65 -11.99 14.09
N ILE A 101 6.56 -12.76 14.00
CA ILE A 101 6.59 -14.17 13.61
C ILE A 101 6.68 -14.30 12.08
N TRP A 102 5.84 -13.56 11.35
CA TRP A 102 5.79 -13.65 9.89
C TRP A 102 6.97 -13.00 9.17
N TYR A 103 7.53 -11.93 9.75
CA TYR A 103 8.54 -11.09 9.13
C TYR A 103 9.71 -10.86 10.11
N PRO A 104 10.50 -11.90 10.42
CA PRO A 104 11.50 -11.83 11.47
C PRO A 104 12.61 -10.79 11.15
N PRO A 105 13.18 -10.13 12.16
CA PRO A 105 14.11 -9.01 12.00
C PRO A 105 15.41 -9.38 11.26
N GLU A 106 15.83 -10.65 11.32
CA GLU A 106 16.98 -11.18 10.57
C GLU A 106 16.84 -11.03 9.05
N LYS A 107 15.60 -10.95 8.56
CA LYS A 107 15.29 -10.84 7.12
C LYS A 107 14.57 -9.55 6.76
N TRP A 108 13.83 -8.98 7.69
CA TRP A 108 12.97 -7.83 7.45
C TRP A 108 13.37 -6.64 8.31
N ARG A 109 13.82 -5.60 7.63
CA ARG A 109 14.05 -4.29 8.23
C ARG A 109 12.72 -3.57 8.44
N ARG A 110 12.58 -2.93 9.60
CA ARG A 110 11.40 -2.16 10.02
C ARG A 110 11.72 -0.67 10.00
N VAL A 111 10.93 0.12 9.27
CA VAL A 111 10.92 1.59 9.36
C VAL A 111 9.60 1.99 10.01
N ARG A 112 9.69 2.77 11.10
CA ARG A 112 8.52 3.18 11.88
C ARG A 112 8.34 4.69 11.83
N TRP A 113 7.10 5.15 11.81
CA TRP A 113 6.77 6.54 12.07
C TRP A 113 5.46 6.62 12.88
N GLU A 114 5.41 7.59 13.79
CA GLU A 114 4.18 7.89 14.51
C GLU A 114 3.31 8.79 13.66
N THR A 115 2.04 8.39 13.48
CA THR A 115 1.03 9.22 12.85
C THR A 115 -0.20 9.35 13.74
N VAL A 116 -0.99 10.38 13.47
CA VAL A 116 -2.28 10.61 14.13
C VAL A 116 -3.36 10.09 13.20
N LYS A 117 -4.25 9.20 13.68
CA LYS A 117 -5.37 8.71 12.86
C LYS A 117 -6.28 9.88 12.45
N HIS A 118 -6.27 10.24 11.17
CA HIS A 118 -7.17 11.27 10.61
C HIS A 118 -8.59 10.75 10.32
N SER A 119 -8.83 9.45 10.44
CA SER A 119 -10.08 8.79 10.03
C SER A 119 -11.20 8.73 11.08
N GLN A 120 -10.97 9.17 12.34
CA GLN A 120 -12.04 9.19 13.35
C GLN A 120 -12.83 10.51 13.36
N ARG A 121 -14.11 10.46 12.96
CA ARG A 121 -15.14 11.50 13.22
C ARG A 121 -15.67 11.41 14.66
N THR A 122 -14.80 11.34 15.66
CA THR A 122 -15.24 11.25 17.07
C THR A 122 -14.57 12.34 17.91
N LYS A 123 -15.40 13.02 18.70
CA LYS A 123 -15.06 14.14 19.58
C LYS A 123 -14.30 13.58 20.79
N GLY A 124 -12.99 13.35 20.66
CA GLY A 124 -12.14 12.76 21.71
C GLY A 124 -10.65 12.73 21.32
N THR A 125 -9.77 12.51 22.30
CA THR A 125 -8.30 12.41 22.16
C THR A 125 -7.94 11.47 21.02
N ARG A 126 -7.15 11.96 20.06
CA ARG A 126 -6.78 11.21 18.85
C ARG A 126 -5.80 10.10 19.21
N ASP A 127 -6.17 8.85 18.91
CA ASP A 127 -5.28 7.72 19.06
C ASP A 127 -4.08 7.89 18.11
N ARG A 128 -2.86 7.82 18.67
CA ARG A 128 -1.63 7.71 17.90
C ARG A 128 -1.51 6.28 17.41
N VAL A 129 -1.11 6.11 16.15
CA VAL A 129 -0.73 4.80 15.62
C VAL A 129 0.66 4.83 15.03
N THR A 130 1.38 3.75 15.24
CA THR A 130 2.67 3.50 14.62
C THR A 130 2.42 2.83 13.27
N GLU A 131 2.74 3.53 12.20
CA GLU A 131 2.81 2.95 10.86
C GLU A 131 4.20 2.33 10.65
N LEU A 132 4.20 1.20 9.94
CA LEU A 132 5.34 0.34 9.74
C LEU A 132 5.54 0.10 8.25
N LEU A 133 6.79 0.23 7.80
CA LEU A 133 7.24 -0.27 6.51
C LEU A 133 8.25 -1.39 6.74
N LEU A 134 7.91 -2.57 6.25
CA LEU A 134 8.74 -3.76 6.27
C LEU A 134 9.46 -3.91 4.93
N CYS A 135 10.79 -4.03 4.94
CA CYS A 135 11.60 -4.22 3.74
C CYS A 135 12.48 -5.48 3.86
N ASN A 136 12.47 -6.34 2.85
CA ASN A 136 13.34 -7.53 2.79
C ASN A 136 14.71 -7.26 2.11
N TYR A 137 15.07 -5.99 1.96
CA TYR A 137 16.28 -5.53 1.29
C TYR A 137 17.02 -4.49 2.16
N PRO A 138 18.35 -4.41 2.02
CA PRO A 138 19.13 -3.42 2.78
C PRO A 138 18.71 -1.99 2.41
N PRO A 139 18.97 -1.00 3.28
CA PRO A 139 18.90 0.39 2.88
C PRO A 139 19.69 0.60 1.58
N MET A 140 19.04 1.12 0.54
CA MET A 140 19.79 1.68 -0.57
C MET A 140 20.58 2.87 -0.02
N VAL A 141 21.91 2.77 -0.01
CA VAL A 141 22.79 3.80 0.55
C VAL A 141 22.80 5.02 -0.38
N SER A 142 22.79 6.20 0.25
CA SER A 142 22.91 7.55 -0.29
C SER A 142 21.79 8.01 -1.22
N SER A 143 20.84 8.71 -0.61
CA SER A 143 19.99 9.75 -1.20
C SER A 143 19.98 9.80 -2.72
N LEU A 144 19.02 9.10 -3.32
CA LEU A 144 18.37 9.67 -4.48
C LEU A 144 17.68 10.95 -3.97
N GLN A 145 18.36 12.09 -4.08
CA GLN A 145 17.79 13.43 -3.99
C GLN A 145 16.77 13.56 -5.13
N LEU A 146 15.62 12.90 -5.00
CA LEU A 146 14.53 12.97 -5.98
C LEU A 146 13.69 14.24 -5.79
N TRP A 147 14.10 15.11 -4.87
CA TRP A 147 13.42 16.36 -4.49
C TRP A 147 14.43 17.49 -4.23
N GLN A 148 15.39 17.69 -5.14
CA GLN A 148 16.04 18.99 -5.32
C GLN A 148 15.50 19.65 -6.59
#